data_AF-A3AD08-F1
#
_entry.id   AF-A3AD08-F1
#
_cell.length_a   1.000
_cell.length_b   1.000
_cell.length_c   1.000
_cell.angle_alpha   90.00
_cell.angle_beta   90.00
_cell.angle_gamma   90.00
#
_symmetry.space_group_name_H-M   'P 1'
#
loop_
_entity.id
_entity.type
_entity.pdbx_description
1 polymer ?
#
loop_
_entity_poly.entity_id
_entity_poly.type
_entity_poly.pdbx_seq_one_letter_code
_entity_poly.pdbx_strand_id
1 'polypeptide(L)'
;MEREEDASSTPLPGGADDYIRDSIHDSLGLPVSDRSLRLKLLASEDHRRRLQDHVFVLEEDLRAAARRIEQLKAESTMNAAGLRRCIEEKETMVSAYNDLSSHSTKLERECTLYERDLERAMESCDDLAKENDEMRARLNDHTTLSALTTQVEALHKDKENLRINLNKAEEEVKLLFEENKILDEENKKLLALLEKERQHRSERKHSSSASTTKHKRKSSSLKDTSPVGRTIDFNGADSSSRHPLSPLPPNSPDYRAHKK
;
A
#
# COMPACT_ATOMS: atom_id res chain seq x y z
N MET A 1 -27.62 113.56 87.55
CA MET A 1 -28.35 113.88 86.31
C MET A 1 -27.28 114.09 85.25
N GLU A 2 -26.70 113.02 84.74
CA GLU A 2 -27.23 112.23 83.62
C GLU A 2 -27.48 113.09 82.39
N ARG A 3 -26.56 112.98 81.42
CA ARG A 3 -26.89 112.41 80.12
C ARG A 3 -25.60 111.99 79.42
N GLU A 4 -25.38 110.68 79.43
CA GLU A 4 -24.77 110.00 78.28
C GLU A 4 -25.64 110.32 77.06
N GLU A 5 -25.04 110.89 76.01
CA GLU A 5 -25.61 110.80 74.67
C GLU A 5 -24.52 110.24 73.75
N ASP A 6 -24.58 108.92 73.68
CA ASP A 6 -24.70 108.13 72.46
C ASP A 6 -23.60 108.27 71.39
N ALA A 7 -22.58 107.46 71.61
CA ALA A 7 -21.64 107.02 70.59
C ALA A 7 -22.31 106.01 69.65
N SER A 8 -23.19 106.43 68.74
CA SER A 8 -23.53 105.62 67.57
C SER A 8 -24.16 106.42 66.43
N SER A 9 -23.34 107.06 65.61
CA SER A 9 -23.69 107.36 64.21
C SER A 9 -22.47 107.91 63.50
N THR A 10 -21.41 107.11 63.39
CA THR A 10 -20.46 107.31 62.30
C THR A 10 -21.24 107.15 60.99
N PRO A 11 -21.43 108.22 60.19
CA PRO A 11 -22.16 108.12 58.94
C PRO A 11 -21.41 107.15 58.04
N LEU A 12 -22.07 106.09 57.60
CA LEU A 12 -21.46 105.15 56.68
C LEU A 12 -21.11 105.90 55.38
N PRO A 13 -19.89 105.77 54.83
CA PRO A 13 -19.47 106.59 53.71
C PRO A 13 -20.34 106.30 52.48
N GLY A 14 -20.84 107.35 51.81
CA GLY A 14 -21.45 107.25 50.48
C GLY A 14 -22.98 107.29 50.41
N GLY A 15 -23.69 107.67 51.48
CA GLY A 15 -25.16 107.79 51.45
C GLY A 15 -25.89 106.44 51.59
N ALA A 16 -25.23 105.45 52.19
CA ALA A 16 -25.82 104.15 52.50
C ALA A 16 -27.04 104.27 53.43
N ASP A 17 -27.01 105.22 54.37
CA ASP A 17 -28.12 105.46 55.30
C ASP A 17 -29.38 105.99 54.60
N ASP A 18 -29.20 106.84 53.57
CA ASP A 18 -30.30 107.32 52.73
C ASP A 18 -30.85 106.20 51.85
N TYR A 19 -29.97 105.33 51.32
CA TYR A 19 -30.39 104.16 50.53
C TYR A 19 -31.18 103.15 51.37
N ILE A 20 -30.72 102.86 52.60
CA ILE A 20 -31.40 101.94 53.53
C ILE A 20 -32.76 102.52 53.92
N ARG A 21 -32.80 103.81 54.28
CA ARG A 21 -34.04 104.53 54.58
C ARG A 21 -35.00 104.47 53.41
N ASP A 22 -34.55 104.83 52.21
CA ASP A 22 -35.37 104.86 51.00
C ASP A 22 -35.82 103.45 50.59
N SER A 23 -35.04 102.40 50.84
CA SER A 23 -35.45 100.99 50.65
C SER A 23 -36.53 100.55 51.63
N ILE A 24 -36.48 101.02 52.88
CA ILE A 24 -37.54 100.77 53.86
C ILE A 24 -38.82 101.51 53.46
N HIS A 25 -38.72 102.77 53.04
CA HIS A 25 -39.86 103.56 52.56
C HIS A 25 -40.53 102.89 51.35
N ASP A 26 -39.72 102.45 50.38
CA ASP A 26 -40.18 101.69 49.20
C ASP A 26 -40.95 100.42 49.60
N SER A 27 -40.38 99.63 50.53
CA SER A 27 -40.99 98.37 51.01
C SER A 27 -42.30 98.59 51.77
N LEU A 28 -42.49 99.77 52.38
CA LEU A 28 -43.70 100.17 53.11
C LEU A 28 -44.71 100.94 52.23
N GLY A 29 -44.41 101.15 50.94
CA GLY A 29 -45.26 101.90 50.01
C GLY A 29 -45.26 103.41 50.22
N LEU A 30 -44.25 103.94 50.90
CA LEU A 30 -44.07 105.38 51.16
C LEU A 30 -43.32 106.06 50.00
N PRO A 31 -43.51 107.38 49.77
CA PRO A 31 -42.82 108.10 48.71
C PRO A 31 -41.30 108.06 48.89
N VAL A 32 -40.60 107.65 47.84
CA VAL A 32 -39.13 107.55 47.80
C VAL A 32 -38.56 108.78 47.07
N SER A 33 -37.34 109.19 47.41
CA SER A 33 -36.68 110.30 46.73
C SER A 33 -36.41 110.00 45.25
N ASP A 34 -36.55 111.00 44.37
CA ASP A 34 -36.23 110.89 42.93
C ASP A 34 -34.77 110.43 42.72
N ARG A 35 -33.86 110.87 43.60
CA ARG A 35 -32.46 110.46 43.59
C ARG A 35 -32.28 108.95 43.79
N SER A 36 -33.01 108.34 44.72
CA SER A 36 -32.93 106.90 44.99
C SER A 36 -33.53 106.06 43.86
N LEU A 37 -34.64 106.50 43.26
CA LEU A 37 -35.22 105.86 42.08
C LEU A 37 -34.25 105.87 40.88
N ARG A 38 -33.59 106.99 40.60
CA ARG A 38 -32.56 107.08 39.55
C ARG A 38 -31.36 106.17 39.79
N LEU A 39 -30.91 106.06 41.04
CA LEU A 39 -29.80 105.19 41.40
C LEU A 39 -30.16 103.71 41.25
N LYS A 40 -31.36 103.31 41.71
CA LYS A 40 -31.90 101.95 41.49
C LYS A 40 -32.06 101.63 40.00
N LEU A 41 -32.53 102.60 39.19
CA LEU A 41 -32.62 102.45 37.74
C LEU A 41 -31.24 102.20 37.12
N LEU A 42 -30.25 103.05 37.44
CA LEU A 42 -28.89 102.89 36.93
C LEU A 42 -28.27 101.54 37.33
N ALA A 43 -28.44 101.12 38.58
CA ALA A 43 -27.96 99.83 39.07
C ALA A 43 -28.64 98.65 38.36
N SER A 44 -29.95 98.74 38.12
CA SER A 44 -30.71 97.73 37.38
C SER A 44 -30.30 97.67 35.91
N GLU A 45 -30.03 98.82 35.27
CA GLU A 45 -29.55 98.87 33.88
C GLU A 45 -28.16 98.26 33.74
N ASP A 46 -27.25 98.54 34.67
CA ASP A 46 -25.91 97.97 34.70
C ASP A 46 -25.95 96.45 34.96
N HIS A 47 -26.79 95.99 35.89
CA HIS A 47 -27.01 94.57 36.12
C HIS A 47 -27.57 93.87 34.86
N ARG A 48 -28.54 94.50 34.18
CA ARG A 48 -29.11 93.98 32.92
C ARG A 48 -28.04 93.84 31.83
N ARG A 49 -27.13 94.82 31.69
CA ARG A 49 -26.02 94.74 30.73
C ARG A 49 -25.07 93.58 31.06
N ARG A 50 -24.65 93.45 32.31
CA ARG A 50 -23.79 92.33 32.76
C ARG A 50 -24.45 90.97 32.53
N LEU A 51 -25.74 90.84 32.83
CA LEU A 51 -26.49 89.61 32.55
C LEU A 51 -26.55 89.32 31.04
N GLN A 52 -26.77 90.34 30.21
CA GLN A 52 -26.78 90.20 28.77
C GLN A 52 -25.43 89.72 28.24
N ASP A 53 -24.32 90.25 28.76
CA ASP A 53 -22.96 89.79 28.41
C ASP A 53 -22.75 88.31 28.80
N HIS A 54 -23.22 87.91 29.98
CA HIS A 54 -23.18 86.50 30.41
C HIS A 54 -24.00 85.59 29.50
N VAL A 55 -25.19 86.02 29.06
CA VAL A 55 -26.01 85.26 28.12
C VAL A 55 -25.27 85.05 26.80
N PHE A 56 -24.62 86.09 26.26
CA PHE A 56 -23.85 85.97 25.02
C PHE A 56 -22.69 84.97 25.13
N VAL A 57 -21.95 85.00 26.24
CA VAL A 57 -20.86 84.04 26.50
C VAL A 57 -21.40 82.61 26.57
N LEU A 58 -22.48 82.39 27.34
CA LEU A 58 -23.09 81.06 27.46
C LEU A 58 -23.63 80.53 26.14
N GLU A 59 -24.19 81.40 25.29
CA GLU A 59 -24.65 81.02 23.94
C GLU A 59 -23.47 80.63 23.03
N GLU A 60 -22.33 81.29 23.16
CA GLU A 60 -21.12 80.92 22.43
C GLU A 60 -20.56 79.57 22.90
N ASP A 61 -20.47 79.37 24.21
CA ASP A 61 -20.02 78.10 24.81
C ASP A 61 -20.95 76.94 24.42
N LEU A 62 -22.27 77.15 24.43
CA LEU A 62 -23.24 76.15 24.00
C LEU A 62 -23.04 75.79 22.53
N ARG A 63 -22.84 76.79 21.65
CA ARG A 63 -22.55 76.55 20.23
C ARG A 63 -21.21 75.83 20.04
N ALA A 64 -20.18 76.14 20.83
CA ALA A 64 -18.89 75.48 20.79
C ALA A 64 -19.00 74.01 21.23
N ALA A 65 -19.70 73.76 22.34
CA ALA A 65 -19.97 72.41 22.84
C ALA A 65 -20.77 71.58 21.82
N ALA A 66 -21.80 72.16 21.20
CA ALA A 66 -22.58 71.49 20.15
C ALA A 66 -21.70 71.08 18.95
N ARG A 67 -20.82 71.96 18.46
CA ARG A 67 -19.86 71.63 17.39
C ARG A 67 -18.93 70.48 17.79
N ARG A 68 -18.44 70.48 19.04
CA ARG A 68 -17.57 69.40 19.54
C ARG A 68 -18.30 68.07 19.64
N ILE A 69 -19.56 68.07 20.06
CA ILE A 69 -20.39 66.87 20.10
C ILE A 69 -20.56 66.29 18.69
N GLU A 70 -20.85 67.12 17.69
CA GLU A 70 -21.00 66.66 16.30
C GLU A 70 -19.69 66.10 15.72
N GLN A 71 -18.55 66.73 16.02
CA GLN A 71 -17.24 66.19 15.65
C GLN A 71 -16.99 64.81 16.28
N LEU A 72 -17.23 64.66 17.58
CA LEU A 72 -17.04 63.39 18.28
C LEU A 72 -17.98 62.30 17.75
N LYS A 73 -19.21 62.64 17.38
CA LYS A 73 -20.13 61.70 16.71
C LYS A 73 -19.58 61.27 15.35
N ALA A 74 -19.12 62.20 14.53
CA ALA A 74 -18.51 61.90 13.23
C ALA A 74 -17.28 60.98 13.39
N GLU A 75 -16.37 61.30 14.31
CA GLU A 75 -15.21 60.46 14.62
C GLU A 75 -15.61 59.06 15.11
N SER A 76 -16.56 58.97 16.05
CA SER A 76 -17.05 57.69 16.56
C SER A 76 -17.68 56.83 15.46
N THR A 77 -18.45 57.43 14.54
CA THR A 77 -19.08 56.70 13.43
C THR A 77 -18.05 56.18 12.43
N MET A 78 -17.04 56.98 12.09
CA MET A 78 -15.93 56.56 11.24
C MET A 78 -15.12 55.44 11.89
N ASN A 79 -14.78 55.57 13.17
CA ASN A 79 -14.04 54.55 13.92
C ASN A 79 -14.81 53.23 13.98
N ALA A 80 -16.13 53.29 14.25
CA ALA A 80 -16.97 52.09 14.25
C ALA A 80 -17.03 51.42 12.87
N ALA A 81 -17.08 52.18 11.78
CA ALA A 81 -17.02 51.65 10.42
C ALA A 81 -15.66 51.01 10.10
N GLY A 82 -14.56 51.64 10.51
CA GLY A 82 -13.21 51.10 10.35
C GLY A 82 -13.02 49.79 11.11
N LEU A 83 -13.49 49.72 12.36
CA LEU A 83 -13.44 48.50 13.16
C LEU A 83 -14.25 47.36 12.53
N ARG A 84 -15.46 47.64 12.00
CA ARG A 84 -16.25 46.62 11.29
C ARG A 84 -15.50 46.04 10.09
N ARG A 85 -14.93 46.90 9.24
CA ARG A 85 -14.14 46.44 8.08
C ARG A 85 -12.94 45.59 8.52
N CYS A 86 -12.23 46.01 9.56
CA CYS A 86 -11.10 45.25 10.10
C CYS A 86 -11.51 43.87 10.62
N ILE A 87 -12.68 43.76 11.26
CA ILE A 87 -13.24 42.49 11.70
C ILE A 87 -13.58 41.61 10.50
N GLU A 88 -14.28 42.13 9.50
CA GLU A 88 -14.63 41.41 8.26
C GLU A 88 -13.37 40.88 7.55
N GLU A 89 -12.36 41.73 7.36
CA GLU A 89 -11.07 41.33 6.78
C GLU A 89 -10.40 40.23 7.60
N LYS A 90 -10.40 40.33 8.93
CA LYS A 90 -9.86 39.29 9.81
C LYS A 90 -10.62 37.97 9.70
N GLU A 91 -11.95 38.01 9.63
CA GLU A 91 -12.77 36.82 9.44
C GLU A 91 -12.48 36.15 8.09
N THR A 92 -12.34 36.93 7.02
CA THR A 92 -11.96 36.38 5.71
C THR A 92 -10.57 35.74 5.71
N MET A 93 -9.60 36.35 6.40
CA MET A 93 -8.26 35.79 6.56
C MET A 93 -8.28 34.48 7.37
N VAL A 94 -9.08 34.40 8.42
CA VAL A 94 -9.26 33.17 9.21
C VAL A 94 -9.88 32.06 8.36
N SER A 95 -10.89 32.38 7.54
CA SER A 95 -11.47 31.40 6.61
C SER A 95 -10.42 30.89 5.62
N ALA A 96 -9.65 31.78 4.98
CA ALA A 96 -8.61 31.39 4.04
C ALA A 96 -7.51 30.55 4.70
N TYR A 97 -7.15 30.86 5.95
CA TYR A 97 -6.20 30.06 6.73
C TYR A 97 -6.73 28.65 7.01
N ASN A 98 -8.01 28.53 7.38
CA ASN A 98 -8.65 27.22 7.60
C ASN A 98 -8.68 26.39 6.31
N ASP A 99 -9.01 27.02 5.17
CA ASP A 99 -9.00 26.36 3.87
C ASP A 99 -7.60 25.86 3.50
N LEU A 100 -6.59 26.72 3.67
CA LEU A 100 -5.18 26.37 3.42
C LEU A 100 -4.70 25.24 4.36
N SER A 101 -5.07 25.30 5.64
CA SER A 101 -4.76 24.24 6.60
C SER A 101 -5.41 22.91 6.18
N SER A 102 -6.69 22.93 5.78
CA SER A 102 -7.38 21.75 5.29
C SER A 102 -6.68 21.15 4.06
N HIS A 103 -6.19 22.00 3.15
CA HIS A 103 -5.43 21.59 1.98
C HIS A 103 -4.07 20.98 2.37
N SER A 104 -3.33 21.60 3.29
CA SER A 104 -2.07 21.07 3.82
C SER A 104 -2.25 19.65 4.35
N THR A 105 -3.27 19.43 5.18
CA THR A 105 -3.52 18.09 5.73
C THR A 105 -3.87 17.06 4.64
N LYS A 106 -4.51 17.46 3.54
CA LYS A 106 -4.80 16.55 2.42
C LYS A 106 -3.51 16.17 1.70
N LEU A 107 -2.68 17.16 1.39
CA LEU A 107 -1.41 16.94 0.71
C LEU A 107 -0.45 16.08 1.55
N GLU A 108 -0.40 16.31 2.87
CA GLU A 108 0.37 15.47 3.80
C GLU A 108 -0.08 14.00 3.73
N ARG A 109 -1.40 13.74 3.71
CA ARG A 109 -1.92 12.37 3.54
C ARG A 109 -1.52 11.78 2.20
N GLU A 110 -1.59 12.54 1.11
CA GLU A 110 -1.16 12.07 -0.21
C GLU A 110 0.34 11.73 -0.23
N CYS A 111 1.20 12.58 0.36
CA CYS A 111 2.63 12.29 0.51
C CYS A 111 2.87 10.97 1.25
N THR A 112 2.18 10.73 2.37
CA THR A 112 2.33 9.47 3.12
C THR A 112 1.88 8.24 2.32
N LEU A 113 0.88 8.38 1.44
CA LEU A 113 0.45 7.30 0.56
C LEU A 113 1.49 7.00 -0.52
N TYR A 114 2.06 8.04 -1.14
CA TYR A 114 3.12 7.87 -2.14
C TYR A 114 4.38 7.26 -1.55
N GLU A 115 4.78 7.67 -0.34
CA GLU A 115 5.91 7.07 0.38
C GLU A 115 5.69 5.56 0.59
N ARG A 116 4.51 5.18 1.11
CA ARG A 116 4.18 3.77 1.35
C ARG A 116 4.11 2.94 0.07
N ASP A 117 3.57 3.51 -1.01
CA ASP A 117 3.49 2.82 -2.30
C ASP A 117 4.89 2.65 -2.93
N LEU A 118 5.80 3.61 -2.72
CA LEU A 118 7.20 3.49 -3.11
C LEU A 118 7.92 2.40 -2.29
N GLU A 119 7.74 2.38 -0.97
CA GLU A 119 8.30 1.33 -0.10
C GLU A 119 7.85 -0.06 -0.54
N ARG A 120 6.56 -0.24 -0.80
CA ARG A 120 6.01 -1.51 -1.33
C ARG A 120 6.64 -1.91 -2.66
N ALA A 121 6.84 -0.95 -3.56
CA ALA A 121 7.47 -1.23 -4.85
C ALA A 121 8.95 -1.64 -4.67
N MET A 122 9.66 -1.03 -3.71
CA MET A 122 11.02 -1.41 -3.37
C MET A 122 11.09 -2.82 -2.78
N GLU A 123 10.24 -3.15 -1.80
CA GLU A 123 10.13 -4.50 -1.23
C GLU A 123 9.86 -5.55 -2.31
N SER A 124 8.96 -5.26 -3.25
CA SER A 124 8.68 -6.15 -4.39
C SER A 124 9.89 -6.35 -5.30
N CYS A 125 10.70 -5.32 -5.52
CA CYS A 125 11.93 -5.43 -6.30
C CYS A 125 12.98 -6.29 -5.57
N ASP A 126 13.10 -6.15 -4.26
CA ASP A 126 14.01 -6.94 -3.43
C ASP A 126 13.60 -8.43 -3.42
N ASP A 127 12.30 -8.72 -3.31
CA ASP A 127 11.76 -10.08 -3.42
C ASP A 127 12.05 -10.71 -4.79
N LEU A 128 11.83 -9.97 -5.88
CA LEU A 128 12.14 -10.42 -7.24
C LEU A 128 13.64 -10.64 -7.44
N ALA A 129 14.49 -9.78 -6.88
CA ALA A 129 15.94 -9.95 -6.94
C ALA A 129 16.37 -11.24 -6.24
N LYS A 130 15.80 -11.52 -5.05
CA LYS A 130 16.05 -12.75 -4.32
C LYS A 130 15.58 -13.98 -5.09
N GLU A 131 14.36 -13.97 -5.65
CA GLU A 131 13.86 -15.07 -6.49
C GLU A 131 14.78 -15.30 -7.71
N ASN A 132 15.24 -14.22 -8.35
CA ASN A 132 16.14 -14.31 -9.49
C ASN A 132 17.47 -14.99 -9.11
N ASP A 133 18.04 -14.62 -7.96
CA ASP A 133 19.29 -15.20 -7.46
C ASP A 133 19.10 -16.67 -7.05
N GLU A 134 17.96 -17.03 -6.44
CA GLU A 134 17.62 -18.43 -6.18
C GLU A 134 17.49 -19.25 -7.47
N MET A 135 16.84 -18.69 -8.49
CA MET A 135 16.71 -19.36 -9.80
C MET A 135 18.05 -19.52 -10.50
N ARG A 136 18.93 -18.51 -10.43
CA ARG A 136 20.32 -18.61 -10.92
C ARG A 136 21.10 -19.67 -10.16
N ALA A 137 20.98 -19.74 -8.84
CA ALA A 137 21.63 -20.75 -8.03
C ALA A 137 21.18 -22.16 -8.44
N ARG A 138 19.87 -22.39 -8.60
CA ARG A 138 19.30 -23.66 -9.08
C ARG A 138 19.76 -24.03 -10.49
N LEU A 139 19.89 -23.04 -11.39
CA LEU A 139 20.41 -23.28 -12.75
C LEU A 139 21.90 -23.63 -12.72
N ASN A 140 22.65 -22.97 -11.84
CA ASN A 140 24.08 -23.18 -11.63
C ASN A 140 24.40 -24.43 -10.81
N ASP A 141 23.40 -25.09 -10.22
CA ASP A 141 23.51 -26.45 -9.68
C ASP A 141 23.72 -27.45 -10.83
N HIS A 142 24.92 -27.37 -11.41
CA HIS A 142 25.44 -28.19 -12.49
C HIS A 142 25.53 -29.68 -12.08
N THR A 143 25.35 -30.00 -10.81
CA THR A 143 25.35 -31.39 -10.31
C THR A 143 24.31 -32.24 -11.01
N THR A 144 23.09 -31.72 -11.19
CA THR A 144 22.00 -32.46 -11.85
C THR A 144 22.21 -32.57 -13.36
N LEU A 145 22.61 -31.47 -14.01
CA LEU A 145 22.92 -31.46 -15.44
C LEU A 145 24.12 -32.35 -15.78
N SER A 146 25.20 -32.31 -14.97
CA SER A 146 26.39 -33.16 -15.15
C SER A 146 26.06 -34.64 -14.96
N ALA A 147 25.27 -34.98 -13.93
CA ALA A 147 24.82 -36.35 -13.71
C ALA A 147 23.98 -36.87 -14.90
N LEU A 148 23.11 -36.03 -15.46
CA LEU A 148 22.33 -36.40 -16.63
C LEU A 148 23.19 -36.54 -17.88
N THR A 149 24.14 -35.62 -18.12
CA THR A 149 25.09 -35.69 -19.25
C THR A 149 25.90 -36.98 -19.20
N THR A 150 26.47 -37.31 -18.03
CA THR A 150 27.25 -38.55 -17.87
C THR A 150 26.41 -39.81 -18.07
N GLN A 151 25.16 -39.82 -17.61
CA GLN A 151 24.23 -40.93 -17.87
C GLN A 151 23.90 -41.08 -19.36
N VAL A 152 23.68 -39.98 -20.08
CA VAL A 152 23.43 -39.99 -21.52
C VAL A 152 24.65 -40.53 -22.29
N GLU A 153 25.86 -40.11 -21.92
CA GLU A 153 27.10 -40.61 -22.51
C GLU A 153 27.29 -42.12 -22.28
N ALA A 154 27.02 -42.60 -21.06
CA ALA A 154 27.08 -44.02 -20.74
C ALA A 154 26.08 -44.83 -21.59
N LEU A 155 24.82 -44.38 -21.67
CA LEU A 155 23.80 -45.03 -22.49
C LEU A 155 24.15 -45.01 -23.98
N HIS A 156 24.77 -43.93 -24.48
CA HIS A 156 25.24 -43.86 -25.87
C HIS A 156 26.32 -44.91 -26.15
N LYS A 157 27.28 -45.08 -25.22
CA LYS A 157 28.33 -46.10 -25.32
C LYS A 157 27.75 -47.51 -25.31
N ASP A 158 26.81 -47.78 -24.42
CA ASP A 158 26.14 -49.08 -24.33
C ASP A 158 25.34 -49.40 -25.60
N LYS A 159 24.62 -48.40 -26.13
CA LYS A 159 23.91 -48.53 -27.41
C LYS A 159 24.86 -48.91 -28.55
N GLU A 160 26.03 -48.28 -28.65
CA GLU A 160 27.00 -48.58 -29.70
C GLU A 160 27.61 -49.99 -29.53
N ASN A 161 27.93 -50.38 -28.30
CA ASN A 161 28.39 -51.74 -28.00
C ASN A 161 27.35 -52.80 -28.41
N LEU A 162 26.08 -52.58 -28.08
CA LEU A 162 24.99 -53.47 -28.46
C LEU A 162 24.84 -53.55 -29.98
N ARG A 163 25.01 -52.43 -30.70
CA ARG A 163 24.97 -52.39 -32.16
C ARG A 163 26.09 -53.21 -32.79
N ILE A 164 27.32 -53.08 -32.28
CA ILE A 164 28.47 -53.87 -32.75
C ILE A 164 28.23 -55.36 -32.50
N ASN A 165 27.74 -55.72 -31.31
CA ASN A 165 27.46 -57.12 -30.97
C ASN A 165 26.35 -57.71 -31.83
N LEU A 166 25.31 -56.94 -32.13
CA LEU A 166 24.24 -57.35 -33.03
C LEU A 166 24.78 -57.65 -34.44
N ASN A 167 25.57 -56.73 -35.01
CA ASN A 167 26.18 -56.94 -36.33
C ASN A 167 27.03 -58.21 -36.37
N LYS A 168 27.85 -58.45 -35.33
CA LYS A 168 28.67 -59.67 -35.23
C LYS A 168 27.82 -60.93 -35.17
N ALA A 169 26.77 -60.93 -34.35
CA ALA A 169 25.85 -62.06 -34.27
C ALA A 169 25.14 -62.33 -35.60
N GLU A 170 24.75 -61.28 -36.34
CA GLU A 170 24.18 -61.41 -37.67
C GLU A 170 25.18 -61.99 -38.70
N GLU A 171 26.47 -61.63 -38.62
CA GLU A 171 27.53 -62.20 -39.45
C GLU A 171 27.79 -63.67 -39.12
N GLU A 172 27.87 -64.03 -37.84
CA GLU A 172 28.02 -65.42 -37.39
C GLU A 172 26.88 -66.31 -37.88
N VAL A 173 25.62 -65.82 -37.81
CA VAL A 173 24.45 -66.54 -38.32
C VAL A 173 24.57 -66.79 -39.84
N LYS A 174 25.07 -65.83 -40.62
CA LYS A 174 25.29 -66.01 -42.06
C LYS A 174 26.34 -67.08 -42.34
N LEU A 175 27.48 -67.03 -41.64
CA LEU A 175 28.56 -68.01 -41.79
C LEU A 175 28.08 -69.42 -41.42
N LEU A 176 27.38 -69.57 -40.28
CA LEU A 176 26.82 -70.85 -39.85
C LEU A 176 25.76 -71.37 -40.82
N PHE A 177 24.97 -70.50 -41.44
CA PHE A 177 24.01 -70.90 -42.46
C PHE A 177 24.71 -71.45 -43.71
N GLU A 178 25.79 -70.81 -44.17
CA GLU A 178 26.60 -71.30 -45.28
C GLU A 178 27.29 -72.62 -44.95
N GLU A 179 27.86 -72.77 -43.76
CA GLU A 179 28.48 -74.01 -43.30
C GLU A 179 27.46 -75.16 -43.23
N ASN A 180 26.28 -74.92 -42.62
CA ASN A 180 25.20 -75.91 -42.57
C ASN A 180 24.74 -76.30 -43.98
N LYS A 181 24.68 -75.35 -44.91
CA LYS A 181 24.34 -75.65 -46.31
C LYS A 181 25.38 -76.57 -46.96
N ILE A 182 26.67 -76.37 -46.71
CA ILE A 182 27.73 -77.25 -47.23
C ILE A 182 27.62 -78.64 -46.61
N LEU A 183 27.45 -78.72 -45.28
CA LEU A 183 27.28 -79.98 -44.54
C LEU A 183 26.04 -80.75 -45.01
N ASP A 184 24.93 -80.06 -45.28
CA ASP A 184 23.72 -80.67 -45.83
C ASP A 184 23.95 -81.27 -47.22
N GLU A 185 24.67 -80.57 -48.10
CA GLU A 185 25.02 -81.08 -49.43
C GLU A 185 25.97 -82.30 -49.35
N GLU A 186 26.92 -82.30 -48.41
CA GLU A 186 27.78 -83.47 -48.16
C GLU A 186 27.02 -84.64 -47.56
N ASN A 187 26.14 -84.40 -46.57
CA ASN A 187 25.29 -85.43 -45.99
C ASN A 187 24.38 -86.06 -47.04
N LYS A 188 23.77 -85.27 -47.94
CA LYS A 188 23.00 -85.79 -49.08
C LYS A 188 23.85 -86.67 -49.99
N LYS A 189 25.08 -86.27 -50.31
CA LYS A 189 26.02 -87.08 -51.12
C LYS A 189 26.38 -88.40 -50.43
N LEU A 190 26.68 -88.35 -49.13
CA LEU A 190 27.01 -89.54 -48.33
C LEU A 190 25.82 -90.49 -48.25
N LEU A 191 24.60 -89.98 -48.01
CA LEU A 191 23.38 -90.79 -48.03
C LEU A 191 23.17 -91.47 -49.39
N ALA A 192 23.36 -90.75 -50.49
CA ALA A 192 23.25 -91.31 -51.84
C ALA A 192 24.30 -92.42 -52.11
N LEU A 193 25.51 -92.31 -51.56
CA LEU A 193 26.52 -93.37 -51.63
C LEU A 193 26.12 -94.60 -50.80
N LEU A 194 25.59 -94.39 -49.60
CA LEU A 194 25.15 -95.44 -48.69
C LEU A 194 23.95 -96.21 -49.26
N GLU A 195 23.01 -95.52 -49.91
CA GLU A 195 21.90 -96.14 -50.65
C GLU A 195 22.40 -97.00 -51.82
N LYS A 196 23.36 -96.51 -52.62
CA LYS A 196 24.02 -97.30 -53.68
C LYS A 196 24.72 -98.54 -53.12
N GLU A 197 25.41 -98.43 -51.98
CA GLU A 197 26.06 -99.57 -51.32
C GLU A 197 25.05 -100.60 -50.79
N ARG A 198 23.92 -100.15 -50.23
CA ARG A 198 22.81 -101.03 -49.82
C ARG A 198 22.17 -101.74 -51.01
N GLN A 199 22.06 -101.08 -52.15
CA GLN A 199 21.57 -101.68 -53.41
C GLN A 199 22.55 -102.73 -53.99
N HIS A 200 23.86 -102.57 -53.80
CA HIS A 200 24.85 -103.61 -54.15
C HIS A 200 24.88 -104.81 -53.19
N ARG A 201 24.49 -104.64 -51.92
CA ARG A 201 24.35 -105.77 -50.98
C ARG A 201 23.10 -106.63 -51.20
N SER A 202 22.11 -106.19 -51.98
CA SER A 202 20.90 -106.97 -52.29
C SER A 202 21.04 -108.06 -53.38
N GLU A 203 22.17 -108.17 -54.09
CA GLU A 203 22.37 -109.22 -55.12
C GLU A 203 23.04 -110.52 -54.63
N ARG A 204 23.52 -110.61 -53.38
CA ARG A 204 24.06 -111.87 -52.81
C ARG A 204 23.19 -112.42 -51.68
N LYS A 205 22.56 -113.53 -52.00
CA LYS A 205 21.59 -114.30 -51.22
C LYS A 205 22.19 -115.11 -50.04
N HIS A 206 21.35 -115.22 -48.99
CA HIS A 206 21.11 -116.37 -48.09
C HIS A 206 22.01 -116.72 -46.88
N SER A 207 21.30 -116.90 -45.75
CA SER A 207 21.54 -117.76 -44.56
C SER A 207 22.39 -117.18 -43.41
N SER A 208 22.03 -117.26 -42.11
CA SER A 208 20.81 -117.66 -41.38
C SER A 208 21.06 -117.54 -39.86
N SER A 209 20.17 -116.81 -39.15
CA SER A 209 19.53 -117.13 -37.83
C SER A 209 20.37 -117.37 -36.54
N ALA A 210 19.93 -117.09 -35.29
CA ALA A 210 18.62 -116.90 -34.66
C ALA A 210 18.80 -116.22 -33.25
N SER A 211 17.96 -115.26 -32.81
CA SER A 211 16.75 -115.38 -31.93
C SER A 211 17.06 -115.31 -30.42
N THR A 212 16.32 -114.72 -29.46
CA THR A 212 15.03 -113.99 -29.26
C THR A 212 15.09 -113.44 -27.80
N THR A 213 14.35 -112.46 -27.26
CA THR A 213 12.89 -112.26 -27.09
C THR A 213 12.63 -110.83 -26.54
N LYS A 214 11.83 -109.99 -27.23
CA LYS A 214 10.46 -109.50 -26.90
C LYS A 214 10.26 -108.68 -25.60
N HIS A 215 9.76 -107.44 -25.74
CA HIS A 215 8.53 -106.85 -25.13
C HIS A 215 8.35 -105.39 -25.68
N LYS A 216 7.37 -105.10 -26.57
CA LYS A 216 6.08 -104.36 -26.37
C LYS A 216 6.24 -103.03 -25.58
N ARG A 217 5.84 -101.81 -26.01
CA ARG A 217 4.64 -101.30 -26.74
C ARG A 217 4.75 -99.78 -27.08
N LYS A 218 4.17 -99.39 -28.24
CA LYS A 218 3.37 -98.19 -28.65
C LYS A 218 3.87 -96.71 -28.57
N SER A 219 3.78 -96.09 -29.77
CA SER A 219 3.59 -94.72 -30.32
C SER A 219 3.08 -93.55 -29.45
N SER A 220 3.50 -92.29 -29.76
CA SER A 220 2.72 -91.24 -30.49
C SER A 220 3.03 -89.76 -30.10
N SER A 221 3.13 -88.88 -31.13
CA SER A 221 2.46 -87.55 -31.28
C SER A 221 2.76 -86.32 -30.37
N LEU A 222 3.29 -85.26 -31.03
CA LEU A 222 2.99 -83.81 -30.96
C LEU A 222 3.18 -82.95 -29.68
N LYS A 223 3.81 -81.78 -29.96
CA LYS A 223 3.71 -80.40 -29.40
C LYS A 223 4.73 -79.89 -28.38
N ASP A 224 5.40 -78.81 -28.84
CA ASP A 224 5.77 -77.54 -28.22
C ASP A 224 6.40 -77.54 -26.81
N THR A 225 7.64 -77.06 -26.72
CA THR A 225 8.05 -75.76 -26.13
C THR A 225 9.53 -75.77 -25.68
N SER A 226 10.25 -74.70 -26.06
CA SER A 226 11.55 -74.24 -25.51
C SER A 226 11.36 -73.64 -24.10
N PRO A 227 12.36 -73.21 -23.29
CA PRO A 227 13.84 -73.19 -23.46
C PRO A 227 14.68 -73.68 -22.24
N VAL A 228 15.98 -73.84 -22.51
CA VAL A 228 17.20 -73.54 -21.71
C VAL A 228 17.10 -73.40 -20.19
N GLY A 229 17.93 -74.19 -19.49
CA GLY A 229 18.36 -73.92 -18.11
C GLY A 229 19.75 -74.53 -17.83
N ARG A 230 20.83 -73.78 -18.06
CA ARG A 230 22.17 -74.07 -17.52
C ARG A 230 22.55 -72.96 -16.53
N THR A 231 22.35 -73.29 -15.25
CA THR A 231 23.19 -72.97 -14.09
C THR A 231 24.23 -71.85 -14.23
N ILE A 232 24.03 -70.74 -13.50
CA ILE A 232 25.11 -69.94 -12.91
C ILE A 232 24.71 -69.61 -11.47
N ASP A 233 25.71 -69.73 -10.60
CA ASP A 233 25.74 -69.82 -9.14
C ASP A 233 25.50 -68.47 -8.43
N PHE A 234 24.99 -68.53 -7.19
CA PHE A 234 24.74 -67.39 -6.31
C PHE A 234 25.93 -67.16 -5.38
N ASN A 235 26.60 -66.01 -5.49
CA ASN A 235 27.26 -65.43 -4.32
C ASN A 235 27.57 -63.94 -4.52
N GLY A 236 27.00 -63.07 -3.67
CA GLY A 236 27.30 -61.65 -3.65
C GLY A 236 26.21 -60.81 -2.99
N ALA A 237 26.32 -60.66 -1.68
CA ALA A 237 25.66 -59.72 -0.76
C ALA A 237 24.86 -58.55 -1.38
N ASP A 238 23.56 -58.49 -1.12
CA ASP A 238 22.99 -57.56 -0.13
C ASP A 238 21.46 -57.58 -0.20
N SER A 239 20.87 -58.07 0.90
CA SER A 239 19.45 -57.95 1.17
C SER A 239 19.13 -56.49 1.47
N SER A 240 18.45 -55.81 0.55
CA SER A 240 17.67 -54.61 0.88
C SER A 240 16.24 -54.76 0.37
N SER A 241 15.31 -54.67 1.32
CA SER A 241 13.87 -54.77 1.17
C SER A 241 13.33 -53.73 0.19
N ARG A 242 12.64 -54.17 -0.86
CA ARG A 242 11.88 -53.27 -1.74
C ARG A 242 10.58 -52.87 -1.03
N HIS A 243 10.47 -51.58 -0.69
CA HIS A 243 9.25 -50.95 -0.21
C HIS A 243 8.27 -50.73 -1.38
N PRO A 244 6.93 -50.94 -1.24
CA PRO A 244 5.99 -50.56 -2.28
C PRO A 244 5.88 -49.04 -2.42
N LEU A 245 5.67 -48.58 -3.65
CA LEU A 245 5.56 -47.16 -4.02
C LEU A 245 4.29 -46.51 -3.42
N SER A 246 4.43 -45.27 -2.97
CA SER A 246 3.35 -44.44 -2.43
C SER A 246 2.31 -44.06 -3.50
N PRO A 247 1.02 -43.83 -3.14
CA PRO A 247 0.00 -43.43 -4.10
C PRO A 247 0.24 -41.99 -4.61
N LEU A 248 -0.07 -41.76 -5.88
CA LEU A 248 -0.05 -40.43 -6.52
C LEU A 248 -1.12 -39.51 -5.91
N PRO A 249 -0.86 -38.20 -5.76
CA PRO A 249 -1.85 -37.24 -5.27
C PRO A 249 -2.98 -37.03 -6.28
N PRO A 250 -4.22 -36.73 -5.83
CA PRO A 250 -5.31 -36.41 -6.75
C PRO A 250 -5.06 -35.05 -7.41
N ASN A 251 -5.09 -35.03 -8.75
CA ASN A 251 -5.29 -33.81 -9.52
C ASN A 251 -6.66 -33.23 -9.15
N SER A 252 -6.69 -32.00 -8.65
CA SER A 252 -7.94 -31.31 -8.30
C SER A 252 -8.36 -30.37 -9.43
N PRO A 253 -9.50 -30.59 -10.08
CA PRO A 253 -10.23 -29.54 -10.75
C PRO A 253 -11.63 -29.44 -10.12
N ASP A 254 -11.83 -28.49 -9.20
CA ASP A 254 -13.19 -28.12 -8.80
C ASP A 254 -13.28 -26.61 -8.63
N TYR A 255 -13.44 -25.95 -9.77
CA TYR A 255 -14.14 -24.68 -9.87
C TYR A 255 -15.53 -24.97 -10.40
N ARG A 256 -16.55 -25.08 -9.52
CA ARG A 256 -17.92 -24.57 -9.71
C ARG A 256 -18.86 -24.96 -8.57
N ALA A 257 -19.68 -23.96 -8.21
CA ALA A 257 -21.05 -24.04 -7.70
C ALA A 257 -21.32 -23.77 -6.19
N HIS A 258 -21.59 -22.48 -5.92
CA HIS A 258 -22.71 -21.91 -5.14
C HIS A 258 -22.86 -22.19 -3.62
N LYS A 259 -22.87 -21.11 -2.80
CA LYS A 259 -24.10 -20.46 -2.27
C LYS A 259 -23.81 -19.41 -1.18
N LYS A 260 -24.58 -18.32 -1.27
CA LYS A 260 -24.80 -17.16 -0.38
C LYS A 260 -23.77 -16.04 -0.43
#